data_AF-A0A947XV67-F1
#
_entry.id   AF-A0A947XV67-F1
#
_cell.length_a   1.000
_cell.length_b   1.000
_cell.length_c   1.000
_cell.angle_alpha   90.00
_cell.angle_beta   90.00
_cell.angle_gamma   90.00
#
_symmetry.space_group_name_H-M   'P 1'
#
loop_
_entity.id
_entity.type
_entity.pdbx_description
1 polymer ?
#
loop_
_entity_poly.entity_id
_entity_poly.type
_entity_poly.pdbx_seq_one_letter_code
_entity_poly.pdbx_strand_id
1 'polypeptide(L)'
;MNVRKFIAANARDALRKVKETLGNDAIILSNRGVPGGVEIMAVAARDMAMIVPTPVGEGAKSERHSPDSLQEDDYRVVLSSARARISQPPQPTVVSSSSSAPRPSPANKSSTTPVNAGIPRTGALRHLETSHPGSPGACDTRMAPSGATSSPSATAKSEARRPDAEVVPMEVMDEIRSLRKIVEQHLAGFAWGESARTEPVKTDILRQMLDAGFSPQFSRELLFDLPREMTGPEAMAWVKGAADRSLLTIGNENDIVDRGGVYALVGPTGVGKTTTTAKLAARCVLRHGPSKVALVTTDGYRIGAHEQLRIYGRILGVSVHLVKDANELRQTLAELKHKHMVLIDTMGMSQRDKLVPELTDMLAGCDVQRLLLLNSTSRGDTLDDVVRAYAGDSLAGCILTKIDEAASLATVLDVIMRHGLKLQYVSNGQRVPEDLHLPNRSYLLHRAFKDVPEASPHKYDGLEPGLMMASAGLVAAGGRRG
;
A
#
# COMPACT_ATOMS: atom_id res chain seq x y z
N MET A 1 -18.17 30.57 16.37
CA MET A 1 -18.08 30.72 14.91
C MET A 1 -19.36 31.39 14.41
N ASN A 2 -19.33 32.68 14.07
CA ASN A 2 -20.53 33.38 13.61
C ASN A 2 -20.71 33.25 12.10
N VAL A 3 -21.34 32.16 11.66
CA VAL A 3 -21.70 31.97 10.24
C VAL A 3 -22.82 32.94 9.88
N ARG A 4 -22.61 33.75 8.84
CA ARG A 4 -23.61 34.68 8.30
C ARG A 4 -24.04 34.28 6.90
N LYS A 5 -25.33 34.42 6.62
CA LYS A 5 -26.00 34.08 5.36
C LYS A 5 -26.36 35.36 4.61
N PHE A 6 -26.00 35.44 3.34
CA PHE A 6 -26.19 36.60 2.47
C PHE A 6 -26.94 36.18 1.21
N ILE A 7 -28.01 36.90 0.86
CA ILE A 7 -28.78 36.69 -0.36
C ILE A 7 -28.73 37.96 -1.22
N ALA A 8 -28.54 37.81 -2.52
CA ALA A 8 -28.68 38.88 -3.51
C ALA A 8 -29.08 38.32 -4.88
N ALA A 9 -29.58 39.18 -5.77
CA ALA A 9 -30.08 38.79 -7.10
C ALA A 9 -29.01 38.11 -7.99
N ASN A 10 -27.72 38.37 -7.74
CA ASN A 10 -26.59 37.76 -8.44
C ASN A 10 -25.42 37.50 -7.47
N ALA A 11 -24.49 36.64 -7.87
CA ALA A 11 -23.34 36.26 -7.04
C ALA A 11 -22.40 37.45 -6.72
N ARG A 12 -22.25 38.41 -7.64
CA ARG A 12 -21.37 39.58 -7.47
C ARG A 12 -21.86 40.49 -6.33
N ASP A 13 -23.17 40.65 -6.20
CA ASP A 13 -23.80 41.39 -5.10
C ASP A 13 -23.77 40.63 -3.78
N ALA A 14 -23.92 39.30 -3.81
CA ALA A 14 -23.77 38.48 -2.60
C ALA A 14 -22.33 38.55 -2.05
N LEU A 15 -21.33 38.45 -2.93
CA LEU A 15 -19.91 38.61 -2.58
C LEU A 15 -19.58 40.03 -2.10
N ARG A 16 -20.19 41.06 -2.68
CA ARG A 16 -20.08 42.44 -2.20
C ARG A 16 -20.58 42.58 -0.76
N LYS A 17 -21.80 42.10 -0.46
CA LYS A 17 -22.36 42.11 0.90
C LYS A 17 -21.50 41.33 1.91
N VAL A 18 -20.96 40.17 1.52
CA VAL A 18 -20.00 39.39 2.32
C VAL A 18 -18.78 40.23 2.66
N LYS A 19 -18.16 40.86 1.65
CA LYS A 19 -16.95 41.68 1.81
C LYS A 19 -17.16 42.91 2.69
N GLU A 20 -18.30 43.59 2.51
CA GLU A 20 -18.71 44.75 3.32
C GLU A 20 -18.99 44.37 4.79
N THR A 21 -19.50 43.16 5.05
CA THR A 21 -19.94 42.73 6.39
C THR A 21 -18.89 41.96 7.19
N LEU A 22 -18.02 41.20 6.53
CA LEU A 22 -17.05 40.29 7.15
C LEU A 22 -15.58 40.67 6.87
N GLY A 23 -15.35 41.64 5.97
CA GLY A 23 -14.02 42.08 5.54
C GLY A 23 -13.54 41.39 4.27
N ASN A 24 -12.33 41.76 3.81
CA ASN A 24 -11.70 41.19 2.62
C ASN A 24 -11.41 39.69 2.78
N ASP A 25 -11.07 39.28 4.00
CA ASP A 25 -10.60 37.93 4.36
C ASP A 25 -11.76 37.04 4.86
N ALA A 26 -12.92 37.16 4.21
CA ALA A 26 -14.11 36.38 4.53
C ALA A 26 -14.05 35.00 3.87
N ILE A 27 -14.09 33.94 4.67
CA ILE A 27 -14.08 32.56 4.20
C ILE A 27 -15.51 32.14 3.87
N ILE A 28 -15.74 31.74 2.61
CA ILE A 28 -17.02 31.24 2.13
C ILE A 28 -17.11 29.74 2.44
N LEU A 29 -18.19 29.34 3.11
CA LEU A 29 -18.47 27.94 3.48
C LEU A 29 -19.43 27.26 2.50
N SER A 30 -20.30 28.03 1.85
CA SER A 30 -21.28 27.52 0.88
C SER A 30 -21.75 28.62 -0.08
N ASN A 31 -22.07 28.23 -1.31
CA ASN A 31 -22.66 29.06 -2.36
C ASN A 31 -23.74 28.22 -3.07
N ARG A 32 -24.98 28.71 -3.11
CA ARG A 32 -26.13 28.00 -3.69
C ARG A 32 -27.06 28.95 -4.44
N GLY A 33 -27.46 28.57 -5.66
CA GLY A 33 -28.55 29.25 -6.37
C GLY A 33 -29.90 29.00 -5.68
N VAL A 34 -30.69 30.06 -5.53
CA VAL A 34 -32.02 30.04 -4.89
C VAL A 34 -33.03 30.80 -5.77
N PRO A 35 -34.35 30.52 -5.68
CA PRO A 35 -35.34 31.30 -6.41
C PRO A 35 -35.22 32.79 -6.07
N GLY A 36 -34.92 33.62 -7.08
CA GLY A 36 -34.67 35.06 -6.89
C GLY A 36 -33.20 35.46 -6.69
N GLY A 37 -32.22 34.54 -6.76
CA GLY A 37 -30.80 34.91 -6.82
C GLY A 37 -29.81 33.85 -6.29
N VAL A 38 -28.83 34.32 -5.52
CA VAL A 38 -27.72 33.53 -5.00
C VAL A 38 -27.61 33.71 -3.49
N GLU A 39 -27.44 32.59 -2.79
CA GLU A 39 -27.22 32.50 -1.34
C GLU A 39 -25.76 32.12 -1.06
N ILE A 40 -25.07 32.92 -0.26
CA ILE A 40 -23.69 32.66 0.19
C ILE A 40 -23.65 32.61 1.72
N MET A 41 -23.01 31.58 2.28
CA MET A 41 -22.73 31.48 3.71
C MET A 41 -21.23 31.69 3.96
N ALA A 42 -20.88 32.61 4.87
CA ALA A 42 -19.49 33.01 5.10
C ALA A 42 -19.20 33.34 6.59
N VAL A 43 -17.91 33.32 6.93
CA VAL A 43 -17.33 33.62 8.25
C VAL A 43 -16.11 34.53 8.08
N ALA A 44 -15.90 35.50 8.96
CA ALA A 44 -14.67 36.32 8.94
C ALA A 44 -13.47 35.49 9.46
N ALA A 45 -12.30 35.56 8.83
CA ALA A 45 -11.13 34.74 9.22
C ALA A 45 -10.79 34.80 10.74
N ARG A 46 -10.95 35.97 11.37
CA ARG A 46 -10.76 36.15 12.82
C ARG A 46 -11.66 35.26 13.70
N ASP A 47 -12.86 34.91 13.23
CA ASP A 47 -13.82 34.04 13.94
C ASP A 47 -13.46 32.54 13.81
N MET A 48 -12.42 32.20 13.02
CA MET A 48 -11.88 30.85 12.81
C MET A 48 -10.54 30.63 13.55
N ALA A 49 -9.84 31.70 13.94
CA ALA A 49 -8.49 31.67 14.53
C ALA A 49 -8.36 31.03 15.94
N MET A 50 -9.45 30.44 16.47
CA MET A 50 -9.52 29.87 17.82
C MET A 50 -9.34 28.33 17.87
N ILE A 51 -9.16 27.64 16.74
CA ILE A 51 -9.34 26.17 16.67
C ILE A 51 -8.15 25.39 16.05
N VAL A 52 -7.24 26.00 15.27
CA VAL A 52 -6.12 25.26 14.64
C VAL A 52 -4.78 26.02 14.75
N PRO A 53 -3.77 25.46 15.44
CA PRO A 53 -2.40 25.97 15.38
C PRO A 53 -1.63 25.33 14.22
N THR A 54 -1.22 26.15 13.25
CA THR A 54 -0.27 25.77 12.18
C THR A 54 0.67 26.95 11.88
N PRO A 55 1.94 26.69 11.52
CA PRO A 55 3.00 27.70 11.58
C PRO A 55 2.99 28.70 10.42
N VAL A 56 3.63 29.85 10.65
CA VAL A 56 3.86 30.89 9.64
C VAL A 56 4.95 30.46 8.67
N GLY A 57 4.68 30.59 7.37
CA GLY A 57 5.67 30.52 6.29
C GLY A 57 5.42 31.65 5.29
N GLU A 58 6.42 32.49 5.05
CA GLU A 58 6.24 33.74 4.31
C GLU A 58 6.40 33.61 2.79
N GLY A 59 5.68 34.47 2.05
CA GLY A 59 6.32 35.28 1.02
C GLY A 59 6.61 34.66 -0.35
N ALA A 60 5.58 34.51 -1.18
CA ALA A 60 5.73 34.55 -2.64
C ALA A 60 4.64 35.45 -3.27
N LYS A 61 5.02 36.62 -3.78
CA LYS A 61 4.14 37.49 -4.58
C LYS A 61 4.25 37.10 -6.06
N SER A 62 3.14 36.99 -6.76
CA SER A 62 3.10 37.03 -8.22
C SER A 62 2.16 38.16 -8.63
N GLU A 63 2.61 39.02 -9.54
CA GLU A 63 1.80 40.15 -10.01
C GLU A 63 0.92 39.78 -11.21
N ARG A 64 -0.31 40.29 -11.17
CA ARG A 64 -1.23 40.66 -12.26
C ARG A 64 -0.83 40.28 -13.70
N HIS A 65 -1.76 39.65 -14.43
CA HIS A 65 -2.33 40.24 -15.65
C HIS A 65 -3.73 39.64 -15.97
N SER A 66 -4.67 40.49 -16.36
CA SER A 66 -6.06 40.19 -16.80
C SER A 66 -6.68 41.50 -17.34
N PRO A 67 -7.85 41.49 -18.03
CA PRO A 67 -8.52 40.41 -18.77
C PRO A 67 -8.81 40.78 -20.26
N ASP A 68 -9.33 39.83 -21.05
CA ASP A 68 -10.46 39.95 -22.01
C ASP A 68 -10.44 38.77 -23.02
N SER A 69 -11.54 38.34 -23.65
CA SER A 69 -12.95 38.79 -23.59
C SER A 69 -13.94 37.61 -23.75
N LEU A 70 -15.25 37.91 -23.80
CA LEU A 70 -16.39 36.99 -23.83
C LEU A 70 -16.56 36.24 -25.16
N GLN A 71 -16.99 34.97 -25.13
CA GLN A 71 -18.33 34.54 -25.61
C GLN A 71 -18.62 33.05 -25.32
N GLU A 72 -19.85 32.62 -25.62
CA GLU A 72 -20.49 31.38 -25.15
C GLU A 72 -20.58 30.28 -26.24
N ASP A 73 -21.06 29.11 -25.82
CA ASP A 73 -21.77 28.09 -26.60
C ASP A 73 -21.06 27.11 -27.57
N ASP A 74 -21.05 25.85 -27.09
CA ASP A 74 -21.64 24.65 -27.73
C ASP A 74 -20.73 23.55 -28.33
N TYR A 75 -21.28 22.34 -28.34
CA TYR A 75 -20.61 21.06 -28.59
C TYR A 75 -20.26 20.85 -30.06
N ARG A 76 -18.97 20.61 -30.36
CA ARG A 76 -18.60 19.88 -31.59
C ARG A 76 -17.33 19.04 -31.45
N VAL A 77 -17.49 17.73 -31.59
CA VAL A 77 -16.37 16.77 -31.70
C VAL A 77 -16.00 16.60 -33.17
N VAL A 78 -14.73 16.89 -33.53
CA VAL A 78 -14.09 16.33 -34.73
C VAL A 78 -12.62 16.04 -34.42
N LEU A 79 -12.18 14.80 -34.69
CA LEU A 79 -10.77 14.43 -34.68
C LEU A 79 -10.12 14.83 -36.00
N SER A 80 -8.96 15.48 -35.97
CA SER A 80 -8.05 15.49 -37.13
C SER A 80 -6.59 15.53 -36.68
N SER A 81 -5.75 14.77 -37.38
CA SER A 81 -4.33 14.59 -37.08
C SER A 81 -3.47 15.27 -38.14
N ALA A 82 -2.39 15.94 -37.73
CA ALA A 82 -1.22 16.17 -38.60
C ALA A 82 0.04 16.56 -37.82
N ARG A 83 1.14 15.85 -38.13
CA ARG A 83 2.57 16.28 -38.17
C ARG A 83 2.95 17.53 -37.33
N ALA A 84 3.70 17.39 -36.23
CA ALA A 84 5.13 17.03 -36.20
C ALA A 84 6.05 17.94 -37.04
N ARG A 85 6.93 18.70 -36.35
CA ARG A 85 8.22 19.22 -36.85
C ARG A 85 9.24 19.26 -35.70
N ILE A 86 10.52 19.12 -36.06
CA ILE A 86 11.66 19.01 -35.15
C ILE A 86 12.50 20.29 -35.25
N SER A 87 12.97 20.81 -34.12
CA SER A 87 14.15 21.68 -34.05
C SER A 87 14.78 21.63 -32.66
N GLN A 88 16.10 21.49 -32.59
CA GLN A 88 16.89 21.35 -31.36
C GLN A 88 17.31 22.71 -30.74
N PRO A 89 17.82 22.73 -29.49
CA PRO A 89 18.07 23.97 -28.75
C PRO A 89 19.50 24.51 -28.90
N PRO A 90 19.74 25.78 -28.50
CA PRO A 90 21.06 26.29 -28.15
C PRO A 90 21.24 26.48 -26.62
N GLN A 91 22.32 25.90 -26.10
CA GLN A 91 23.06 26.38 -24.91
C GLN A 91 24.34 27.10 -25.40
N PRO A 92 25.19 27.69 -24.54
CA PRO A 92 24.93 28.45 -23.31
C PRO A 92 25.61 29.84 -23.37
N THR A 93 25.48 30.65 -22.32
CA THR A 93 26.42 31.77 -22.06
C THR A 93 26.91 31.76 -20.62
N VAL A 94 28.21 32.02 -20.44
CA VAL A 94 28.91 32.04 -19.15
C VAL A 94 29.07 33.47 -18.68
N VAL A 95 28.79 33.75 -17.40
CA VAL A 95 29.33 34.92 -16.68
C VAL A 95 29.83 34.46 -15.31
N SER A 96 31.06 34.81 -15.00
CA SER A 96 31.72 34.54 -13.72
C SER A 96 31.62 35.71 -12.75
N SER A 97 31.45 35.42 -11.46
CA SER A 97 31.89 36.33 -10.40
C SER A 97 32.36 35.53 -9.17
N SER A 98 33.34 36.09 -8.46
CA SER A 98 34.07 35.42 -7.38
C SER A 98 34.20 36.31 -6.15
N SER A 99 33.91 35.77 -4.97
CA SER A 99 34.37 36.32 -3.68
C SER A 99 34.47 35.21 -2.63
N SER A 100 35.27 35.44 -1.58
CA SER A 100 35.81 34.37 -0.75
C SER A 100 35.67 34.61 0.75
N ALA A 101 35.12 33.62 1.46
CA ALA A 101 35.48 33.22 2.85
C ALA A 101 35.29 34.29 3.98
N PRO A 102 35.51 33.97 5.28
CA PRO A 102 35.80 32.65 5.90
C PRO A 102 34.83 32.24 7.04
N ARG A 103 35.04 31.03 7.56
CA ARG A 103 34.52 30.53 8.85
C ARG A 103 35.18 31.25 10.05
N PRO A 104 34.57 31.18 11.24
CA PRO A 104 35.36 30.61 12.34
C PRO A 104 34.61 29.62 13.27
N SER A 105 35.42 28.87 14.01
CA SER A 105 35.14 28.02 15.19
C SER A 105 36.52 27.79 15.87
N PRO A 106 36.67 27.20 17.07
CA PRO A 106 35.68 26.67 18.02
C PRO A 106 35.86 27.18 19.48
N ALA A 107 35.06 26.67 20.42
CA ALA A 107 35.40 26.60 21.85
C ALA A 107 34.69 25.39 22.51
N ASN A 108 35.24 24.86 23.60
CA ASN A 108 34.79 23.62 24.26
C ASN A 108 34.99 23.71 25.79
N LYS A 109 34.01 23.25 26.59
CA LYS A 109 34.21 22.68 27.95
C LYS A 109 32.93 22.06 28.55
N SER A 110 33.15 21.13 29.48
CA SER A 110 32.19 20.37 30.30
C SER A 110 31.63 21.21 31.50
N SER A 111 30.71 20.76 32.37
CA SER A 111 30.41 19.39 32.86
C SER A 111 29.07 19.20 33.62
N THR A 112 28.78 17.94 33.97
CA THR A 112 28.06 17.46 35.20
C THR A 112 26.56 17.75 35.45
N THR A 113 25.73 16.77 35.07
CA THR A 113 24.80 15.95 35.91
C THR A 113 23.64 16.57 36.73
N PRO A 114 22.55 15.80 37.04
CA PRO A 114 21.20 16.35 37.16
C PRO A 114 20.63 16.46 38.59
N VAL A 115 19.47 17.13 38.70
CA VAL A 115 18.61 17.15 39.89
C VAL A 115 17.41 16.21 39.68
N ASN A 116 17.12 15.39 40.69
CA ASN A 116 15.96 14.49 40.74
C ASN A 116 15.04 14.93 41.88
N ALA A 117 13.71 14.87 41.70
CA ALA A 117 12.71 15.28 42.69
C ALA A 117 11.58 14.24 42.76
N GLY A 118 11.33 13.70 43.95
CA GLY A 118 10.28 12.69 44.20
C GLY A 118 9.18 13.19 45.14
N ILE A 119 8.68 12.28 46.01
CA ILE A 119 7.69 12.46 47.10
C ILE A 119 6.22 12.25 46.67
N PRO A 120 5.41 11.39 47.34
CA PRO A 120 5.72 10.16 48.10
C PRO A 120 4.72 9.00 47.77
N ARG A 121 4.63 7.97 48.63
CA ARG A 121 3.55 6.95 48.63
C ARG A 121 2.80 6.89 49.98
N THR A 122 1.47 6.84 49.92
CA THR A 122 0.51 6.34 50.92
C THR A 122 -0.76 5.88 50.15
N GLY A 123 -1.67 5.02 50.63
CA GLY A 123 -1.66 4.16 51.83
C GLY A 123 -3.07 3.64 52.17
N ALA A 124 -3.23 2.32 52.30
CA ALA A 124 -4.35 1.56 52.91
C ALA A 124 -5.69 1.33 52.14
N LEU A 125 -6.05 0.03 52.08
CA LEU A 125 -7.37 -0.62 52.30
C LEU A 125 -8.63 -0.24 51.48
N ARG A 126 -9.18 -1.22 50.75
CA ARG A 126 -10.32 -2.07 51.23
C ARG A 126 -10.63 -3.28 50.31
N HIS A 127 -11.20 -4.34 50.91
CA HIS A 127 -11.80 -5.50 50.22
C HIS A 127 -13.17 -5.15 49.61
N LEU A 128 -13.59 -5.94 48.61
CA LEU A 128 -14.92 -6.58 48.60
C LEU A 128 -14.94 -7.76 47.60
N GLU A 129 -15.21 -8.97 48.09
CA GLU A 129 -15.52 -10.17 47.28
C GLU A 129 -16.96 -10.63 47.55
N THR A 130 -17.59 -11.29 46.58
CA THR A 130 -18.63 -12.36 46.70
C THR A 130 -19.34 -12.57 45.34
N SER A 131 -19.79 -13.77 44.91
CA SER A 131 -19.62 -15.15 45.42
C SER A 131 -20.25 -16.22 44.48
N HIS A 132 -20.09 -17.52 44.82
CA HIS A 132 -20.90 -18.70 44.43
C HIS A 132 -20.73 -19.32 42.99
N PRO A 133 -21.10 -20.61 42.73
CA PRO A 133 -20.59 -21.85 43.39
C PRO A 133 -20.49 -23.11 42.46
N GLY A 134 -20.02 -24.29 42.97
CA GLY A 134 -20.58 -25.61 42.52
C GLY A 134 -19.66 -26.80 42.16
N SER A 135 -19.33 -27.61 43.17
CA SER A 135 -18.82 -29.02 43.28
C SER A 135 -19.50 -30.13 42.40
N PRO A 136 -19.20 -31.47 42.54
CA PRO A 136 -17.92 -32.26 42.64
C PRO A 136 -17.90 -33.68 41.93
N GLY A 137 -16.78 -34.43 42.03
CA GLY A 137 -16.66 -35.91 41.82
C GLY A 137 -15.21 -36.35 41.45
N ALA A 138 -14.48 -37.33 42.04
CA ALA A 138 -14.74 -38.75 42.43
C ALA A 138 -14.62 -39.75 41.23
N CYS A 139 -13.96 -40.93 41.28
CA CYS A 139 -13.23 -41.67 42.34
C CYS A 139 -12.25 -42.75 41.74
N ASP A 140 -11.44 -43.42 42.60
CA ASP A 140 -10.79 -44.75 42.44
C ASP A 140 -9.68 -44.97 41.35
N THR A 141 -8.79 -46.00 41.40
CA THR A 141 -8.67 -47.19 42.28
C THR A 141 -7.22 -47.63 42.65
N ARG A 142 -7.14 -48.38 43.76
CA ARG A 142 -6.07 -49.18 44.44
C ARG A 142 -5.01 -49.97 43.61
N MET A 143 -3.83 -50.24 44.22
CA MET A 143 -3.38 -51.58 44.72
C MET A 143 -2.07 -51.54 45.56
N ALA A 144 -1.71 -52.64 46.24
CA ALA A 144 -0.62 -52.83 47.25
C ALA A 144 -0.20 -54.35 47.30
N PRO A 145 0.57 -54.95 48.29
CA PRO A 145 1.19 -54.43 49.53
C PRO A 145 2.56 -55.06 50.02
N SER A 146 3.05 -54.59 51.19
CA SER A 146 3.69 -55.34 52.32
C SER A 146 5.22 -55.61 52.43
N GLY A 147 5.72 -55.63 53.69
CA GLY A 147 7.05 -56.12 54.14
C GLY A 147 7.96 -55.09 54.86
N ALA A 148 7.62 -54.54 56.04
CA ALA A 148 7.96 -55.05 57.39
C ALA A 148 9.46 -55.35 57.62
N THR A 149 10.17 -54.84 58.63
CA THR A 149 9.82 -54.13 59.90
C THR A 149 10.41 -52.68 59.94
N SER A 150 10.70 -51.93 61.02
CA SER A 150 10.73 -52.08 62.50
C SER A 150 10.46 -50.75 63.26
N SER A 151 11.09 -50.51 64.43
CA SER A 151 10.74 -49.48 65.44
C SER A 151 11.95 -49.13 66.35
N PRO A 152 11.88 -48.14 67.28
CA PRO A 152 10.97 -46.98 67.39
C PRO A 152 11.68 -45.63 67.72
N SER A 153 11.00 -44.49 67.48
CA SER A 153 10.98 -43.31 68.38
C SER A 153 9.97 -42.27 67.87
N ALA A 154 9.49 -41.36 68.74
CA ALA A 154 8.50 -40.34 68.40
C ALA A 154 8.97 -38.92 68.76
N THR A 155 9.14 -38.08 67.75
CA THR A 155 9.18 -36.62 67.83
C THR A 155 8.50 -36.03 66.58
N ALA A 156 7.99 -34.80 66.69
CA ALA A 156 7.06 -34.24 65.70
C ALA A 156 7.66 -34.08 64.29
N LYS A 157 6.89 -34.47 63.26
CA LYS A 157 7.24 -34.18 61.87
C LYS A 157 6.91 -32.72 61.55
N SER A 158 7.93 -31.94 61.21
CA SER A 158 7.77 -30.69 60.47
C SER A 158 7.28 -30.99 59.04
N GLU A 159 6.45 -30.10 58.48
CA GLU A 159 5.98 -30.25 57.09
C GLU A 159 7.11 -29.92 56.10
N ALA A 160 7.57 -30.94 55.37
CA ALA A 160 8.49 -30.76 54.26
C ALA A 160 7.78 -30.10 53.07
N ARG A 161 7.80 -28.76 53.06
CA ARG A 161 7.33 -27.92 51.97
C ARG A 161 7.96 -28.37 50.64
N ARG A 162 7.13 -28.57 49.62
CA ARG A 162 7.62 -28.82 48.24
C ARG A 162 8.48 -27.62 47.80
N PRO A 163 9.53 -27.81 46.98
CA PRO A 163 10.21 -26.67 46.39
C PRO A 163 9.21 -25.89 45.53
N ASP A 164 8.93 -24.65 45.92
CA ASP A 164 8.12 -23.74 45.12
C ASP A 164 8.84 -23.50 43.79
N ALA A 165 8.15 -23.69 42.68
CA ALA A 165 8.74 -23.41 41.37
C ALA A 165 9.02 -21.92 41.27
N GLU A 166 10.28 -21.54 41.04
CA GLU A 166 10.66 -20.13 40.92
C GLU A 166 9.89 -19.47 39.77
N VAL A 167 8.95 -18.59 40.13
CA VAL A 167 8.25 -17.72 39.19
C VAL A 167 9.26 -16.65 38.76
N VAL A 168 10.07 -16.99 37.76
CA VAL A 168 11.06 -16.10 37.15
C VAL A 168 10.35 -14.79 36.80
N PRO A 169 10.77 -13.63 37.38
CA PRO A 169 10.07 -12.37 37.14
C PRO A 169 10.01 -12.05 35.64
N MET A 170 8.87 -11.52 35.17
CA MET A 170 8.72 -11.17 33.75
C MET A 170 9.81 -10.18 33.29
N GLU A 171 10.25 -9.29 34.18
CA GLU A 171 11.38 -8.37 34.00
C GLU A 171 12.68 -9.12 33.63
N VAL A 172 12.98 -10.23 34.29
CA VAL A 172 14.16 -11.08 33.98
C VAL A 172 13.97 -11.79 32.64
N MET A 173 12.75 -12.22 32.32
CA MET A 173 12.45 -12.84 31.02
C MET A 173 12.49 -11.83 29.85
N ASP A 174 12.20 -10.56 30.10
CA ASP A 174 12.37 -9.47 29.11
C ASP A 174 13.84 -9.06 28.99
N GLU A 175 14.61 -9.03 30.07
CA GLU A 175 16.06 -8.78 30.03
C GLU A 175 16.80 -9.91 29.29
N ILE A 176 16.40 -11.17 29.48
CA ILE A 176 16.91 -12.31 28.69
C ILE A 176 16.57 -12.15 27.19
N ARG A 177 15.40 -11.63 26.83
CA ARG A 177 15.07 -11.30 25.42
C ARG A 177 15.93 -10.15 24.90
N SER A 178 16.21 -9.14 25.73
CA SER A 178 17.06 -8.00 25.40
C SER A 178 18.50 -8.45 25.11
N LEU A 179 19.11 -9.18 26.05
CA LEU A 179 20.46 -9.75 25.91
C LEU A 179 20.55 -10.71 24.71
N ARG A 180 19.55 -11.59 24.52
CA ARG A 180 19.47 -12.47 23.34
C ARG A 180 19.47 -11.65 22.05
N LYS A 181 18.65 -10.61 21.94
CA LYS A 181 18.57 -9.74 20.76
C LYS A 181 19.90 -9.03 20.47
N ILE A 182 20.60 -8.57 21.50
CA ILE A 182 21.93 -7.95 21.39
C ILE A 182 22.95 -8.98 20.85
N VAL A 183 22.96 -10.19 21.39
CA VAL A 183 23.85 -11.27 20.92
C VAL A 183 23.52 -11.69 19.48
N GLU A 184 22.24 -11.82 19.13
CA GLU A 184 21.79 -12.11 17.75
C GLU A 184 22.22 -10.99 16.77
N GLN A 185 22.15 -9.71 17.17
CA GLN A 185 22.63 -8.58 16.37
C GLN A 185 24.15 -8.63 16.15
N HIS A 186 24.95 -8.89 17.20
CA HIS A 186 26.41 -9.01 17.07
C HIS A 186 26.83 -10.23 16.23
N LEU A 187 26.20 -11.39 16.44
CA LEU A 187 26.48 -12.60 15.67
C LEU A 187 26.11 -12.43 14.18
N ALA A 188 25.00 -11.77 13.87
CA ALA A 188 24.61 -11.51 12.49
C ALA A 188 25.52 -10.46 11.82
N GLY A 189 25.97 -9.43 12.55
CA GLY A 189 26.99 -8.50 12.08
C GLY A 189 28.31 -9.21 11.74
N PHE A 190 28.74 -10.17 12.58
CA PHE A 190 29.91 -11.01 12.30
C PHE A 190 29.69 -11.93 11.09
N ALA A 191 28.56 -12.63 11.01
CA ALA A 191 28.22 -13.51 9.89
C ALA A 191 28.11 -12.75 8.56
N TRP A 192 27.61 -11.52 8.57
CA TRP A 192 27.62 -10.63 7.40
C TRP A 192 29.03 -10.18 7.03
N GLY A 193 29.86 -9.81 8.01
CA GLY A 193 31.25 -9.45 7.78
C GLY A 193 32.09 -10.60 7.19
N GLU A 194 31.82 -11.84 7.60
CA GLU A 194 32.47 -13.03 7.04
C GLU A 194 31.91 -13.42 5.66
N SER A 195 30.59 -13.25 5.45
CA SER A 195 29.97 -13.41 4.12
C SER A 195 30.54 -12.40 3.11
N ALA A 196 30.74 -11.15 3.53
CA ALA A 196 31.34 -10.08 2.72
C ALA A 196 32.81 -10.34 2.37
N ARG A 197 33.50 -11.20 3.12
CA ARG A 197 34.89 -11.63 2.85
C ARG A 197 34.96 -12.86 1.97
N THR A 198 34.04 -13.81 2.15
CA THR A 198 34.04 -15.12 1.48
C THR A 198 33.26 -15.14 0.17
N GLU A 199 32.19 -14.35 0.05
CA GLU A 199 31.36 -14.24 -1.15
C GLU A 199 31.09 -12.76 -1.51
N PRO A 200 32.12 -11.90 -1.66
CA PRO A 200 31.98 -10.43 -1.77
C PRO A 200 31.04 -9.97 -2.89
N VAL A 201 31.11 -10.61 -4.07
CA VAL A 201 30.25 -10.31 -5.22
C VAL A 201 28.77 -10.53 -4.86
N LYS A 202 28.46 -11.66 -4.21
CA LYS A 202 27.10 -12.00 -3.79
C LYS A 202 26.57 -11.03 -2.73
N THR A 203 27.43 -10.59 -1.80
CA THR A 203 27.06 -9.58 -0.80
C THR A 203 26.75 -8.23 -1.42
N ASP A 204 27.51 -7.77 -2.43
CA ASP A 204 27.21 -6.50 -3.10
C ASP A 204 25.97 -6.60 -4.00
N ILE A 205 25.77 -7.69 -4.74
CA ILE A 205 24.52 -7.90 -5.49
C ILE A 205 23.31 -7.94 -4.55
N LEU A 206 23.43 -8.58 -3.38
CA LEU A 206 22.37 -8.58 -2.35
C LEU A 206 22.09 -7.15 -1.83
N ARG A 207 23.13 -6.33 -1.61
CA ARG A 207 22.99 -4.92 -1.25
C ARG A 207 22.26 -4.14 -2.37
N GLN A 208 22.67 -4.29 -3.62
CA GLN A 208 22.02 -3.65 -4.78
C GLN A 208 20.54 -4.04 -4.92
N MET A 209 20.19 -5.30 -4.65
CA MET A 209 18.79 -5.77 -4.66
C MET A 209 17.96 -5.14 -3.54
N LEU A 210 18.54 -5.00 -2.34
CA LEU A 210 17.87 -4.36 -1.20
C LEU A 210 17.71 -2.84 -1.42
N ASP A 211 18.74 -2.17 -1.95
CA ASP A 211 18.68 -0.77 -2.37
C ASP A 211 17.53 -0.55 -3.38
N ALA A 212 17.43 -1.42 -4.39
CA ALA A 212 16.39 -1.36 -5.41
C ALA A 212 14.96 -1.61 -4.88
N GLY A 213 14.82 -2.26 -3.71
CA GLY A 213 13.54 -2.52 -3.05
C GLY A 213 13.01 -3.95 -3.16
N PHE A 214 13.84 -4.94 -3.55
CA PHE A 214 13.48 -6.35 -3.46
C PHE A 214 13.45 -6.83 -2.00
N SER A 215 12.65 -7.86 -1.71
CA SER A 215 12.53 -8.37 -0.34
C SER A 215 13.80 -9.13 0.10
N PRO A 216 14.13 -9.13 1.41
CA PRO A 216 15.16 -10.00 1.97
C PRO A 216 14.94 -11.49 1.73
N GLN A 217 13.70 -11.93 1.48
CA GLN A 217 13.40 -13.32 1.14
C GLN A 217 13.81 -13.62 -0.31
N PHE A 218 13.20 -12.93 -1.27
CA PHE A 218 13.42 -13.16 -2.71
C PHE A 218 14.86 -12.89 -3.14
N SER A 219 15.52 -11.90 -2.52
CA SER A 219 16.93 -11.61 -2.82
C SER A 219 17.87 -12.74 -2.40
N ARG A 220 17.56 -13.47 -1.32
CA ARG A 220 18.31 -14.67 -0.93
C ARG A 220 17.96 -15.89 -1.78
N GLU A 221 16.72 -15.98 -2.26
CA GLU A 221 16.24 -17.01 -3.17
C GLU A 221 16.94 -16.93 -4.54
N LEU A 222 16.95 -15.75 -5.19
CA LEU A 222 17.63 -15.55 -6.48
C LEU A 222 19.17 -15.65 -6.41
N LEU A 223 19.75 -15.52 -5.22
CA LEU A 223 21.19 -15.65 -4.98
C LEU A 223 21.61 -17.03 -4.43
N PHE A 224 20.68 -17.95 -4.21
CA PHE A 224 21.00 -19.27 -3.63
C PHE A 224 21.98 -20.05 -4.52
N ASP A 225 21.63 -20.18 -5.80
CA ASP A 225 22.42 -20.87 -6.84
C ASP A 225 23.37 -19.92 -7.62
N LEU A 226 23.87 -18.84 -7.01
CA LEU A 226 24.85 -17.96 -7.67
C LEU A 226 26.27 -18.58 -7.60
N PRO A 227 26.95 -18.86 -8.73
CA PRO A 227 28.33 -19.37 -8.72
C PRO A 227 29.33 -18.33 -8.19
N ARG A 228 30.26 -18.79 -7.34
CA ARG A 228 31.27 -17.94 -6.65
C ARG A 228 32.30 -17.29 -7.59
N GLU A 229 32.45 -17.82 -8.79
CA GLU A 229 33.50 -17.43 -9.76
C GLU A 229 33.08 -16.28 -10.69
N MET A 230 31.81 -15.85 -10.65
CA MET A 230 31.29 -14.78 -11.50
C MET A 230 31.78 -13.39 -11.08
N THR A 231 32.06 -12.53 -12.07
CA THR A 231 32.23 -11.09 -11.84
C THR A 231 30.91 -10.41 -11.51
N GLY A 232 30.94 -9.21 -10.92
CA GLY A 232 29.74 -8.44 -10.59
C GLY A 232 28.72 -8.27 -11.74
N PRO A 233 29.13 -7.88 -12.96
CA PRO A 233 28.23 -7.79 -14.12
C PRO A 233 27.59 -9.14 -14.50
N GLU A 234 28.34 -10.23 -14.43
CA GLU A 234 27.84 -11.58 -14.74
C GLU A 234 26.87 -12.08 -13.68
N ALA A 235 27.18 -11.86 -12.39
CA ALA A 235 26.29 -12.18 -11.28
C ALA A 235 24.98 -11.37 -11.34
N MET A 236 25.04 -10.09 -11.69
CA MET A 236 23.86 -9.26 -11.94
C MET A 236 23.05 -9.76 -13.14
N ALA A 237 23.70 -10.22 -14.21
CA ALA A 237 23.03 -10.83 -15.36
C ALA A 237 22.36 -12.18 -14.99
N TRP A 238 23.01 -13.01 -14.16
CA TRP A 238 22.47 -14.26 -13.64
C TRP A 238 21.20 -14.02 -12.82
N VAL A 239 21.24 -13.08 -11.86
CA VAL A 239 20.08 -12.68 -11.04
C VAL A 239 18.95 -12.10 -11.89
N LYS A 240 19.26 -11.24 -12.87
CA LYS A 240 18.26 -10.71 -13.82
C LYS A 240 17.61 -11.83 -14.65
N GLY A 241 18.39 -12.82 -15.08
CA GLY A 241 17.89 -14.02 -15.77
C GLY A 241 17.05 -14.93 -14.87
N ALA A 242 17.37 -15.04 -13.58
CA ALA A 242 16.57 -15.76 -12.60
C ALA A 242 15.24 -15.04 -12.30
N ALA A 243 15.28 -13.72 -12.10
CA ALA A 243 14.08 -12.88 -11.94
C ALA A 243 13.16 -12.93 -13.17
N ASP A 244 13.71 -12.98 -14.39
CA ASP A 244 12.88 -13.20 -15.60
C ASP A 244 12.17 -14.56 -15.53
N ARG A 245 12.87 -15.66 -15.22
CA ARG A 245 12.24 -16.99 -15.10
C ARG A 245 11.11 -17.02 -14.07
N SER A 246 11.23 -16.29 -12.95
CA SER A 246 10.18 -16.17 -11.93
C SER A 246 9.03 -15.22 -12.31
N LEU A 247 9.21 -14.35 -13.32
CA LEU A 247 8.17 -13.44 -13.80
C LEU A 247 7.24 -14.18 -14.77
N LEU A 248 5.99 -14.44 -14.35
CA LEU A 248 4.97 -15.02 -15.22
C LEU A 248 4.18 -13.92 -15.94
N THR A 249 4.14 -13.95 -17.28
CA THR A 249 3.40 -12.98 -18.12
C THR A 249 2.49 -13.69 -19.12
N ILE A 250 1.48 -12.99 -19.67
CA ILE A 250 0.85 -13.45 -20.93
C ILE A 250 1.73 -13.15 -22.15
N GLY A 251 1.67 -14.01 -23.15
CA GLY A 251 2.09 -13.71 -24.53
C GLY A 251 0.98 -13.00 -25.32
N ASN A 252 1.26 -12.63 -26.56
CA ASN A 252 0.35 -11.77 -27.35
C ASN A 252 -0.88 -12.54 -27.85
N GLU A 253 -0.68 -13.77 -28.30
CA GLU A 253 -1.70 -14.80 -28.58
C GLU A 253 -2.54 -15.20 -27.36
N ASN A 254 -2.22 -14.67 -26.18
CA ASN A 254 -2.91 -14.93 -24.92
C ASN A 254 -3.61 -13.67 -24.35
N ASP A 255 -3.75 -12.59 -25.12
CA ASP A 255 -4.49 -11.37 -24.75
C ASP A 255 -5.98 -11.70 -24.45
N ILE A 256 -6.45 -11.36 -23.25
CA ILE A 256 -7.84 -11.65 -22.83
C ILE A 256 -8.87 -10.92 -23.69
N VAL A 257 -8.49 -9.82 -24.34
CA VAL A 257 -9.37 -9.09 -25.28
C VAL A 257 -9.67 -9.93 -26.52
N ASP A 258 -8.75 -10.76 -27.00
CA ASP A 258 -8.98 -11.62 -28.17
C ASP A 258 -9.67 -12.92 -27.78
N ARG A 259 -9.35 -13.46 -26.61
CA ARG A 259 -9.98 -14.69 -26.06
C ARG A 259 -11.44 -14.49 -25.67
N GLY A 260 -11.81 -13.32 -25.17
CA GLY A 260 -13.12 -13.08 -24.58
C GLY A 260 -13.29 -13.72 -23.19
N GLY A 261 -14.52 -13.67 -22.67
CA GLY A 261 -14.91 -14.24 -21.38
C GLY A 261 -15.53 -13.23 -20.40
N VAL A 262 -15.67 -13.65 -19.15
CA VAL A 262 -16.21 -12.84 -18.05
C VAL A 262 -15.11 -12.59 -17.03
N TYR A 263 -14.71 -11.33 -16.86
CA TYR A 263 -13.64 -10.94 -15.94
C TYR A 263 -14.08 -9.91 -14.90
N ALA A 264 -13.81 -10.15 -13.63
CA ALA A 264 -13.97 -9.17 -12.55
C ALA A 264 -12.63 -8.54 -12.17
N LEU A 265 -12.58 -7.21 -12.15
CA LEU A 265 -11.42 -6.47 -11.68
C LEU A 265 -11.56 -6.28 -10.17
N VAL A 266 -10.66 -6.89 -9.39
CA VAL A 266 -10.69 -6.91 -7.91
C VAL A 266 -9.46 -6.24 -7.31
N GLY A 267 -9.45 -6.00 -5.99
CA GLY A 267 -8.35 -5.36 -5.27
C GLY A 267 -8.78 -4.11 -4.48
N PRO A 268 -7.84 -3.38 -3.86
CA PRO A 268 -8.15 -2.35 -2.86
C PRO A 268 -8.81 -1.06 -3.42
N THR A 269 -9.22 -0.16 -2.52
CA THR A 269 -9.58 1.23 -2.86
C THR A 269 -8.41 1.97 -3.55
N GLY A 270 -8.73 2.97 -4.38
CA GLY A 270 -7.72 3.82 -5.05
C GLY A 270 -6.86 3.16 -6.13
N VAL A 271 -6.89 1.82 -6.27
CA VAL A 271 -6.02 1.04 -7.18
C VAL A 271 -6.29 1.24 -8.69
N GLY A 272 -7.43 1.85 -9.05
CA GLY A 272 -7.78 2.15 -10.44
C GLY A 272 -8.65 1.11 -11.17
N LYS A 273 -9.46 0.32 -10.44
CA LYS A 273 -10.43 -0.65 -11.03
C LYS A 273 -11.28 -0.03 -12.15
N THR A 274 -12.13 0.95 -11.83
CA THR A 274 -13.08 1.57 -12.77
C THR A 274 -12.43 2.12 -14.03
N THR A 275 -11.26 2.75 -13.89
CA THR A 275 -10.45 3.23 -15.02
C THR A 275 -9.87 2.07 -15.85
N THR A 276 -9.38 1.01 -15.21
CA THR A 276 -8.84 -0.19 -15.90
C THR A 276 -9.94 -0.97 -16.61
N THR A 277 -11.13 -1.08 -16.00
CA THR A 277 -12.36 -1.60 -16.61
C THR A 277 -12.67 -0.84 -17.89
N ALA A 278 -12.63 0.49 -17.86
CA ALA A 278 -12.83 1.34 -19.03
C ALA A 278 -11.74 1.17 -20.10
N LYS A 279 -10.45 1.03 -19.73
CA LYS A 279 -9.35 0.77 -20.67
C LYS A 279 -9.49 -0.59 -21.37
N LEU A 280 -9.82 -1.65 -20.64
CA LEU A 280 -10.09 -2.98 -21.20
C LEU A 280 -11.32 -2.98 -22.11
N ALA A 281 -12.41 -2.32 -21.68
CA ALA A 281 -13.61 -2.17 -22.49
C ALA A 281 -13.30 -1.44 -23.79
N ALA A 282 -12.59 -0.30 -23.74
CA ALA A 282 -12.20 0.47 -24.91
C ALA A 282 -11.29 -0.35 -25.87
N ARG A 283 -10.31 -1.11 -25.36
CA ARG A 283 -9.52 -2.06 -26.19
C ARG A 283 -10.41 -3.10 -26.87
N CYS A 284 -11.40 -3.64 -26.16
CA CYS A 284 -12.31 -4.65 -26.70
C CYS A 284 -13.30 -4.07 -27.72
N VAL A 285 -13.80 -2.85 -27.50
CA VAL A 285 -14.66 -2.11 -28.44
C VAL A 285 -13.91 -1.83 -29.75
N LEU A 286 -12.64 -1.44 -29.68
CA LEU A 286 -11.80 -1.18 -30.87
C LEU A 286 -11.48 -2.44 -31.70
N ARG A 287 -11.51 -3.65 -31.11
CA ARG A 287 -11.27 -4.91 -31.84
C ARG A 287 -12.56 -5.61 -32.30
N HIS A 288 -13.59 -5.64 -31.46
CA HIS A 288 -14.80 -6.47 -31.66
C HIS A 288 -16.10 -5.69 -31.83
N GLY A 289 -16.04 -4.35 -31.71
CA GLY A 289 -17.22 -3.47 -31.74
C GLY A 289 -18.00 -3.43 -30.42
N PRO A 290 -18.76 -2.36 -30.15
CA PRO A 290 -19.40 -2.14 -28.86
C PRO A 290 -20.55 -3.09 -28.55
N SER A 291 -21.22 -3.62 -29.58
CA SER A 291 -22.28 -4.62 -29.43
C SER A 291 -21.77 -5.93 -28.81
N LYS A 292 -20.48 -6.24 -28.95
CA LYS A 292 -19.83 -7.44 -28.39
C LYS A 292 -19.33 -7.30 -26.95
N VAL A 293 -19.37 -6.10 -26.37
CA VAL A 293 -18.93 -5.82 -25.00
C VAL A 293 -20.13 -5.56 -24.08
N ALA A 294 -20.01 -5.87 -22.80
CA ALA A 294 -20.87 -5.37 -21.75
C ALA A 294 -20.05 -5.01 -20.49
N LEU A 295 -20.55 -4.02 -19.75
CA LEU A 295 -20.02 -3.61 -18.45
C LEU A 295 -21.03 -3.98 -17.36
N VAL A 296 -20.54 -4.49 -16.25
CA VAL A 296 -21.30 -4.75 -15.02
C VAL A 296 -20.58 -4.02 -13.89
N THR A 297 -21.30 -3.56 -12.88
CA THR A 297 -20.68 -3.10 -11.63
C THR A 297 -21.42 -3.63 -10.41
N THR A 298 -20.65 -4.01 -9.38
CA THR A 298 -21.18 -4.34 -8.05
C THR A 298 -21.12 -3.17 -7.07
N ASP A 299 -20.67 -1.99 -7.52
CA ASP A 299 -20.53 -0.80 -6.70
C ASP A 299 -21.79 0.07 -6.71
N GLY A 300 -22.84 -0.44 -6.04
CA GLY A 300 -24.08 0.32 -5.81
C GLY A 300 -23.96 1.43 -4.76
N TYR A 301 -22.83 1.52 -4.04
CA TYR A 301 -22.66 2.43 -2.90
C TYR A 301 -21.93 3.73 -3.27
N ARG A 302 -20.87 3.65 -4.08
CA ARG A 302 -20.05 4.82 -4.44
C ARG A 302 -20.59 5.47 -5.72
N ILE A 303 -21.58 6.35 -5.56
CA ILE A 303 -22.28 7.08 -6.64
C ILE A 303 -21.32 7.53 -7.75
N GLY A 304 -20.24 8.24 -7.42
CA GLY A 304 -19.27 8.75 -8.40
C GLY A 304 -18.52 7.66 -9.20
N ALA A 305 -18.30 6.46 -8.65
CA ALA A 305 -17.71 5.34 -9.38
C ALA A 305 -18.72 4.72 -10.37
N HIS A 306 -19.97 4.55 -9.93
CA HIS A 306 -21.07 4.09 -10.78
C HIS A 306 -21.34 5.07 -11.94
N GLU A 307 -21.39 6.38 -11.66
CA GLU A 307 -21.55 7.41 -12.68
C GLU A 307 -20.35 7.47 -13.63
N GLN A 308 -19.12 7.37 -13.13
CA GLN A 308 -17.91 7.31 -13.97
C GLN A 308 -17.96 6.13 -14.94
N LEU A 309 -18.33 4.93 -14.48
CA LEU A 309 -18.46 3.76 -15.36
C LEU A 309 -19.59 3.93 -16.39
N ARG A 310 -20.72 4.54 -16.01
CA ARG A 310 -21.82 4.88 -16.94
C ARG A 310 -21.44 5.92 -17.98
N ILE A 311 -20.59 6.89 -17.62
CA ILE A 311 -20.04 7.87 -18.56
C ILE A 311 -19.14 7.15 -19.58
N TYR A 312 -18.22 6.28 -19.14
CA TYR A 312 -17.40 5.47 -20.06
C TYR A 312 -18.26 4.56 -20.95
N GLY A 313 -19.28 3.88 -20.40
CA GLY A 313 -20.21 3.07 -21.17
C GLY A 313 -20.94 3.87 -22.25
N ARG A 314 -21.43 5.07 -21.92
CA ARG A 314 -22.07 5.99 -22.88
C ARG A 314 -21.10 6.43 -23.99
N ILE A 315 -19.86 6.80 -23.64
CA ILE A 315 -18.83 7.22 -24.61
C ILE A 315 -18.45 6.06 -25.55
N LEU A 316 -18.37 4.83 -25.03
CA LEU A 316 -17.99 3.65 -25.78
C LEU A 316 -19.16 2.95 -26.50
N GLY A 317 -20.41 3.37 -26.28
CA GLY A 317 -21.61 2.69 -26.80
C GLY A 317 -21.91 1.33 -26.15
N VAL A 318 -21.39 1.08 -24.94
CA VAL A 318 -21.47 -0.21 -24.23
C VAL A 318 -22.52 -0.15 -23.11
N SER A 319 -23.33 -1.21 -22.98
CA SER A 319 -24.32 -1.34 -21.91
C SER A 319 -23.66 -1.50 -20.54
N VAL A 320 -24.14 -0.74 -19.55
CA VAL A 320 -23.67 -0.78 -18.15
C VAL A 320 -24.79 -1.25 -17.24
N HIS A 321 -24.60 -2.39 -16.59
CA HIS A 321 -25.55 -3.02 -15.67
C HIS A 321 -25.09 -2.82 -14.22
N LEU A 322 -26.02 -2.56 -13.30
CA LEU A 322 -25.77 -2.54 -11.86
C LEU A 322 -26.28 -3.85 -11.26
N VAL A 323 -25.49 -4.46 -10.38
CA VAL A 323 -25.77 -5.75 -9.74
C VAL A 323 -25.46 -5.64 -8.24
N LYS A 324 -26.28 -6.25 -7.39
CA LYS A 324 -26.18 -6.19 -5.92
C LYS A 324 -25.77 -7.51 -5.28
N ASP A 325 -26.21 -8.63 -5.85
CA ASP A 325 -26.00 -9.96 -5.27
C ASP A 325 -25.69 -11.04 -6.33
N ALA A 326 -25.34 -12.24 -5.86
CA ALA A 326 -24.94 -13.37 -6.71
C ALA A 326 -26.06 -13.89 -7.63
N ASN A 327 -27.33 -13.73 -7.27
CA ASN A 327 -28.46 -14.15 -8.12
C ASN A 327 -28.67 -13.15 -9.25
N GLU A 328 -28.68 -11.85 -8.93
CA GLU A 328 -28.76 -10.77 -9.93
C GLU A 328 -27.53 -10.80 -10.87
N LEU A 329 -26.34 -11.14 -10.35
CA LEU A 329 -25.14 -11.39 -11.17
C LEU A 329 -25.35 -12.57 -12.12
N ARG A 330 -25.79 -13.72 -11.60
CA ARG A 330 -25.99 -14.95 -12.38
C ARG A 330 -27.03 -14.78 -13.48
N GLN A 331 -28.12 -14.05 -13.21
CA GLN A 331 -29.11 -13.69 -14.23
C GLN A 331 -28.50 -12.75 -15.28
N THR A 332 -27.86 -11.66 -14.86
CA THR A 332 -27.23 -10.69 -15.77
C THR A 332 -26.20 -11.37 -16.68
N LEU A 333 -25.37 -12.27 -16.15
CA LEU A 333 -24.41 -13.04 -16.94
C LEU A 333 -25.09 -14.04 -17.88
N ALA A 334 -26.23 -14.62 -17.51
CA ALA A 334 -27.00 -15.50 -18.40
C ALA A 334 -27.57 -14.74 -19.62
N GLU A 335 -28.10 -13.53 -19.41
CA GLU A 335 -28.57 -12.64 -20.48
C GLU A 335 -27.42 -12.17 -21.38
N LEU A 336 -26.24 -11.92 -20.79
CA LEU A 336 -25.04 -11.45 -21.50
C LEU A 336 -24.21 -12.56 -22.19
N LYS A 337 -24.61 -13.83 -22.15
CA LYS A 337 -23.88 -14.97 -22.79
C LYS A 337 -23.58 -14.80 -24.29
N HIS A 338 -24.27 -13.89 -24.98
CA HIS A 338 -24.06 -13.58 -26.40
C HIS A 338 -22.94 -12.55 -26.65
N LYS A 339 -22.37 -11.96 -25.60
CA LYS A 339 -21.25 -11.03 -25.63
C LYS A 339 -19.92 -11.79 -25.78
N HIS A 340 -18.94 -11.14 -26.40
CA HIS A 340 -17.55 -11.63 -26.42
C HIS A 340 -16.86 -11.37 -25.10
N MET A 341 -17.12 -10.22 -24.49
CA MET A 341 -16.45 -9.74 -23.28
C MET A 341 -17.46 -9.13 -22.32
N VAL A 342 -17.44 -9.59 -21.07
CA VAL A 342 -18.17 -8.97 -19.95
C VAL A 342 -17.16 -8.60 -18.87
N LEU A 343 -17.09 -7.31 -18.53
CA LEU A 343 -16.18 -6.80 -17.51
C LEU A 343 -16.98 -6.33 -16.28
N ILE A 344 -16.65 -6.86 -15.11
CA ILE A 344 -17.28 -6.54 -13.84
C ILE A 344 -16.36 -5.62 -13.03
N ASP A 345 -16.79 -4.38 -12.80
CA ASP A 345 -16.13 -3.43 -11.92
C ASP A 345 -16.61 -3.63 -10.48
N THR A 346 -15.75 -4.09 -9.57
CA THR A 346 -16.16 -4.33 -8.18
C THR A 346 -16.01 -3.09 -7.31
N MET A 347 -16.79 -3.05 -6.21
CA MET A 347 -16.55 -2.07 -5.15
C MET A 347 -15.10 -2.15 -4.65
N GLY A 348 -14.52 -1.00 -4.33
CA GLY A 348 -13.22 -0.93 -3.65
C GLY A 348 -13.39 -1.06 -2.15
N MET A 349 -12.81 -2.13 -1.59
CA MET A 349 -12.76 -2.40 -0.14
C MET A 349 -11.33 -2.23 0.38
N SER A 350 -11.14 -2.21 1.70
CA SER A 350 -9.83 -2.51 2.29
C SER A 350 -9.53 -4.00 2.14
N GLN A 351 -8.27 -4.40 2.02
CA GLN A 351 -7.87 -5.81 2.11
C GLN A 351 -8.05 -6.41 3.52
N ARG A 352 -8.41 -5.58 4.50
CA ARG A 352 -8.76 -5.98 5.88
C ARG A 352 -10.27 -5.82 6.15
N ASP A 353 -11.06 -5.57 5.12
CA ASP A 353 -12.53 -5.48 5.20
C ASP A 353 -13.14 -6.89 5.25
N LYS A 354 -14.19 -7.07 6.05
CA LYS A 354 -14.88 -8.35 6.20
C LYS A 354 -15.69 -8.75 4.96
N LEU A 355 -16.02 -7.77 4.11
CA LEU A 355 -16.79 -7.98 2.88
C LEU A 355 -15.94 -8.52 1.70
N VAL A 356 -14.62 -8.62 1.84
CA VAL A 356 -13.75 -9.14 0.76
C VAL A 356 -14.04 -10.63 0.46
N PRO A 357 -14.11 -11.54 1.45
CA PRO A 357 -14.62 -12.90 1.26
C PRO A 357 -15.99 -12.97 0.58
N GLU A 358 -16.96 -12.18 1.06
CA GLU A 358 -18.33 -12.17 0.50
C GLU A 358 -18.33 -11.80 -1.00
N LEU A 359 -17.50 -10.81 -1.38
CA LEU A 359 -17.28 -10.44 -2.77
C LEU A 359 -16.58 -11.53 -3.59
N THR A 360 -15.57 -12.21 -3.04
CA THR A 360 -14.88 -13.29 -3.78
C THR A 360 -15.78 -14.51 -3.98
N ASP A 361 -16.61 -14.85 -2.99
CA ASP A 361 -17.52 -16.00 -3.04
C ASP A 361 -18.67 -15.75 -4.01
N MET A 362 -19.24 -14.53 -4.01
CA MET A 362 -20.22 -14.06 -5.00
C MET A 362 -19.73 -14.24 -6.44
N LEU A 363 -18.45 -13.93 -6.70
CA LEU A 363 -17.84 -14.03 -8.03
C LEU A 363 -17.47 -15.49 -8.38
N ALA A 364 -16.92 -16.24 -7.43
CA ALA A 364 -16.58 -17.66 -7.61
C ALA A 364 -17.84 -18.50 -7.94
N GLY A 365 -18.96 -18.22 -7.30
CA GLY A 365 -20.26 -18.85 -7.58
C GLY A 365 -20.88 -18.53 -8.95
N CYS A 366 -20.20 -17.77 -9.81
CA CYS A 366 -20.72 -17.29 -11.09
C CYS A 366 -19.81 -17.56 -12.31
N ASP A 367 -18.78 -18.42 -12.18
CA ASP A 367 -17.78 -18.71 -13.24
C ASP A 367 -17.05 -17.46 -13.75
N VAL A 368 -16.72 -16.55 -12.83
CA VAL A 368 -16.05 -15.28 -13.12
C VAL A 368 -14.54 -15.38 -12.88
N GLN A 369 -13.75 -15.05 -13.88
CA GLN A 369 -12.30 -14.98 -13.78
C GLN A 369 -11.89 -13.66 -13.11
N ARG A 370 -11.14 -13.70 -12.01
CA ARG A 370 -10.71 -12.51 -11.26
C ARG A 370 -9.36 -12.01 -11.74
N LEU A 371 -9.23 -10.69 -11.88
CA LEU A 371 -8.01 -9.97 -12.19
C LEU A 371 -7.68 -9.05 -11.01
N LEU A 372 -6.63 -9.38 -10.25
CA LEU A 372 -6.23 -8.59 -9.08
C LEU A 372 -5.39 -7.38 -9.49
N LEU A 373 -5.90 -6.18 -9.23
CA LEU A 373 -5.16 -4.96 -9.45
C LEU A 373 -4.25 -4.68 -8.26
N LEU A 374 -2.98 -4.38 -8.54
CA LEU A 374 -1.95 -4.06 -7.56
C LEU A 374 -1.38 -2.67 -7.85
N ASN A 375 -1.33 -1.83 -6.82
CA ASN A 375 -0.76 -0.49 -6.92
C ASN A 375 0.77 -0.56 -6.85
N SER A 376 1.46 -0.09 -7.88
CA SER A 376 2.93 -0.14 -7.95
C SER A 376 3.63 0.83 -6.98
N THR A 377 2.90 1.77 -6.36
CA THR A 377 3.45 2.66 -5.31
C THR A 377 3.25 2.12 -3.88
N SER A 378 2.61 0.97 -3.70
CA SER A 378 2.39 0.35 -2.39
C SER A 378 3.62 -0.42 -1.88
N ARG A 379 3.76 -0.49 -0.55
CA ARG A 379 4.79 -1.30 0.12
C ARG A 379 4.55 -2.80 -0.07
N GLY A 380 5.62 -3.59 -0.02
CA GLY A 380 5.58 -5.05 -0.15
C GLY A 380 4.66 -5.72 0.87
N ASP A 381 4.77 -5.37 2.15
CA ASP A 381 3.88 -5.84 3.23
C ASP A 381 2.38 -5.65 2.93
N THR A 382 2.03 -4.49 2.37
CA THR A 382 0.67 -4.10 2.02
C THR A 382 0.18 -4.84 0.78
N LEU A 383 1.08 -5.12 -0.17
CA LEU A 383 0.80 -5.93 -1.35
C LEU A 383 0.66 -7.42 -1.01
N ASP A 384 1.49 -7.95 -0.09
CA ASP A 384 1.36 -9.30 0.47
C ASP A 384 0.01 -9.50 1.20
N ASP A 385 -0.41 -8.53 2.02
CA ASP A 385 -1.76 -8.48 2.62
C ASP A 385 -2.86 -8.53 1.53
N VAL A 386 -2.73 -7.73 0.46
CA VAL A 386 -3.70 -7.67 -0.64
C VAL A 386 -3.77 -8.99 -1.40
N VAL A 387 -2.65 -9.60 -1.76
CA VAL A 387 -2.64 -10.87 -2.50
C VAL A 387 -3.27 -11.99 -1.68
N ARG A 388 -3.00 -12.05 -0.37
CA ARG A 388 -3.62 -13.03 0.54
C ARG A 388 -5.12 -12.84 0.66
N ALA A 389 -5.60 -11.60 0.83
CA ALA A 389 -7.01 -11.29 0.98
C ALA A 389 -7.85 -11.58 -0.28
N TYR A 390 -7.26 -11.49 -1.47
CA TYR A 390 -7.93 -11.73 -2.76
C TYR A 390 -7.50 -13.05 -3.44
N ALA A 391 -6.97 -14.02 -2.69
CA ALA A 391 -6.53 -15.33 -3.20
C ALA A 391 -7.68 -16.24 -3.72
N GLY A 392 -7.38 -17.51 -4.00
CA GLY A 392 -8.37 -18.55 -4.37
C GLY A 392 -8.51 -18.81 -5.87
N ASP A 393 -9.10 -19.96 -6.20
CA ASP A 393 -8.94 -20.69 -7.47
C ASP A 393 -9.34 -19.91 -8.74
N SER A 394 -10.28 -18.97 -8.64
CA SER A 394 -10.74 -18.14 -9.76
C SER A 394 -9.83 -16.94 -10.08
N LEU A 395 -8.63 -16.83 -9.49
CA LEU A 395 -7.69 -15.73 -9.73
C LEU A 395 -6.85 -15.98 -11.01
N ALA A 396 -7.31 -15.43 -12.14
CA ALA A 396 -6.67 -15.59 -13.46
C ALA A 396 -5.37 -14.81 -13.66
N GLY A 397 -5.01 -13.93 -12.71
CA GLY A 397 -3.77 -13.15 -12.74
C GLY A 397 -3.91 -11.77 -12.12
N CYS A 398 -2.92 -10.92 -12.38
CA CYS A 398 -2.85 -9.55 -11.86
C CYS A 398 -2.63 -8.49 -12.94
N ILE A 399 -2.94 -7.24 -12.60
CA ILE A 399 -2.64 -6.04 -13.39
C ILE A 399 -1.90 -5.06 -12.49
N LEU A 400 -0.72 -4.59 -12.91
CA LEU A 400 0.00 -3.54 -12.19
C LEU A 400 -0.49 -2.17 -12.63
N THR A 401 -0.97 -1.35 -11.71
CA THR A 401 -1.36 0.04 -11.97
C THR A 401 -0.32 1.01 -11.41
N LYS A 402 -0.28 2.22 -11.97
CA LYS A 402 0.55 3.34 -11.52
C LYS A 402 2.07 3.07 -11.63
N ILE A 403 2.50 2.35 -12.66
CA ILE A 403 3.95 2.09 -12.90
C ILE A 403 4.73 3.36 -13.32
N ASP A 404 4.00 4.42 -13.66
CA ASP A 404 4.45 5.79 -13.90
C ASP A 404 4.69 6.58 -12.60
N GLU A 405 3.81 6.43 -11.59
CA GLU A 405 3.98 7.02 -10.26
C GLU A 405 5.07 6.32 -9.43
N ALA A 406 5.47 5.10 -9.80
CA ALA A 406 6.34 4.23 -9.01
C ALA A 406 7.85 4.53 -9.18
N ALA A 407 8.50 4.91 -8.07
CA ALA A 407 9.94 5.19 -8.00
C ALA A 407 10.82 3.95 -8.32
N SER A 408 10.41 2.77 -7.84
CA SER A 408 10.96 1.46 -8.20
C SER A 408 9.82 0.49 -8.48
N LEU A 409 10.06 -0.47 -9.39
CA LEU A 409 9.13 -1.59 -9.62
C LEU A 409 9.55 -2.88 -8.89
N ALA A 410 10.71 -2.90 -8.22
CA ALA A 410 11.20 -4.08 -7.52
C ALA A 410 10.18 -4.61 -6.50
N THR A 411 9.64 -3.74 -5.65
CA THR A 411 8.70 -4.08 -4.57
C THR A 411 7.45 -4.82 -5.06
N VAL A 412 6.89 -4.42 -6.21
CA VAL A 412 5.66 -5.02 -6.74
C VAL A 412 5.94 -6.24 -7.61
N LEU A 413 7.09 -6.27 -8.29
CA LEU A 413 7.54 -7.43 -9.06
C LEU A 413 7.95 -8.59 -8.13
N ASP A 414 8.68 -8.30 -7.05
CA ASP A 414 9.00 -9.21 -5.94
C ASP A 414 7.75 -9.96 -5.43
N VAL A 415 6.67 -9.22 -5.14
CA VAL A 415 5.42 -9.81 -4.64
C VAL A 415 4.79 -10.72 -5.70
N ILE A 416 4.61 -10.29 -6.95
CA ILE A 416 3.95 -11.14 -7.95
C ILE A 416 4.79 -12.36 -8.34
N MET A 417 6.13 -12.25 -8.31
CA MET A 417 7.05 -13.38 -8.51
C MET A 417 6.92 -14.39 -7.36
N ARG A 418 7.01 -13.95 -6.10
CA ARG A 418 6.89 -14.81 -4.90
C ARG A 418 5.52 -15.51 -4.79
N HIS A 419 4.45 -14.87 -5.22
CA HIS A 419 3.09 -15.44 -5.21
C HIS A 419 2.72 -16.17 -6.53
N GLY A 420 3.63 -16.26 -7.50
CA GLY A 420 3.36 -16.91 -8.79
C GLY A 420 2.23 -16.27 -9.61
N LEU A 421 1.94 -14.98 -9.40
CA LEU A 421 0.82 -14.30 -10.03
C LEU A 421 1.14 -13.96 -11.49
N LYS A 422 0.36 -14.51 -12.42
CA LYS A 422 0.50 -14.21 -13.85
C LYS A 422 0.13 -12.75 -14.14
N LEU A 423 1.09 -11.98 -14.64
CA LEU A 423 0.92 -10.59 -15.03
C LEU A 423 0.22 -10.51 -16.40
N GLN A 424 -0.94 -9.86 -16.40
CA GLN A 424 -1.82 -9.71 -17.56
C GLN A 424 -1.58 -8.38 -18.29
N TYR A 425 -1.53 -7.26 -17.57
CA TYR A 425 -1.25 -5.93 -18.13
C TYR A 425 -0.51 -5.02 -17.14
N VAL A 426 0.03 -3.92 -17.66
CA VAL A 426 0.53 -2.79 -16.88
C VAL A 426 -0.11 -1.47 -17.31
N SER A 427 -0.42 -0.60 -16.37
CA SER A 427 -1.06 0.71 -16.59
C SER A 427 -0.17 1.84 -16.05
N ASN A 428 0.15 2.79 -16.92
CA ASN A 428 1.20 3.80 -16.81
C ASN A 428 0.69 5.25 -17.01
N GLY A 429 -0.56 5.51 -16.64
CA GLY A 429 -1.20 6.81 -16.81
C GLY A 429 -2.72 6.72 -16.75
N GLN A 430 -3.41 7.79 -17.17
CA GLN A 430 -4.85 7.98 -17.02
C GLN A 430 -5.67 7.89 -18.32
N ARG A 431 -5.03 7.87 -19.50
CA ARG A 431 -5.70 7.84 -20.81
C ARG A 431 -6.39 6.50 -21.08
N VAL A 432 -7.46 6.57 -21.88
CA VAL A 432 -8.36 5.44 -22.14
C VAL A 432 -8.60 5.35 -23.66
N PRO A 433 -8.12 4.29 -24.35
CA PRO A 433 -7.49 3.06 -23.83
C PRO A 433 -5.97 3.11 -23.63
N GLU A 434 -5.28 4.19 -24.03
CA GLU A 434 -3.89 4.13 -24.49
C GLU A 434 -2.89 3.68 -23.42
N ASP A 435 -3.08 4.11 -22.17
CA ASP A 435 -2.18 3.86 -21.05
C ASP A 435 -2.44 2.47 -20.40
N LEU A 436 -2.67 1.43 -21.21
CA LEU A 436 -2.79 0.02 -20.79
C LEU A 436 -2.07 -0.91 -21.76
N HIS A 437 -0.93 -1.43 -21.33
CA HIS A 437 0.01 -2.16 -22.17
C HIS A 437 0.12 -3.64 -21.76
N LEU A 438 0.46 -4.50 -22.73
CA LEU A 438 0.91 -5.86 -22.45
C LEU A 438 2.28 -5.83 -21.74
N PRO A 439 2.64 -6.84 -20.94
CA PRO A 439 3.83 -6.75 -20.08
C PRO A 439 5.13 -6.89 -20.88
N ASN A 440 5.92 -5.82 -20.98
CA ASN A 440 7.28 -5.88 -21.53
C ASN A 440 8.26 -6.29 -20.42
N ARG A 441 8.66 -7.56 -20.42
CA ARG A 441 9.54 -8.19 -19.42
C ARG A 441 10.86 -7.43 -19.24
N SER A 442 11.56 -7.18 -20.35
CA SER A 442 12.85 -6.48 -20.36
C SER A 442 12.75 -5.06 -19.80
N TYR A 443 11.68 -4.32 -20.14
CA TYR A 443 11.41 -2.99 -19.58
C TYR A 443 11.13 -3.04 -18.06
N LEU A 444 10.29 -3.99 -17.62
CA LEU A 444 9.92 -4.14 -16.22
C LEU A 444 11.12 -4.50 -15.35
N LEU A 445 11.93 -5.47 -15.78
CA LEU A 445 13.14 -5.87 -15.08
C LEU A 445 14.22 -4.77 -15.10
N HIS A 446 14.37 -4.05 -16.21
CA HIS A 446 15.25 -2.87 -16.27
C HIS A 446 14.81 -1.74 -15.33
N ARG A 447 13.49 -1.54 -15.15
CA ARG A 447 12.93 -0.59 -14.16
C ARG A 447 13.00 -1.10 -12.71
N ALA A 448 13.07 -2.41 -12.49
CA ALA A 448 13.19 -3.03 -11.17
C ALA A 448 14.63 -2.99 -10.66
N PHE A 449 15.58 -3.42 -11.49
CA PHE A 449 17.02 -3.40 -11.21
C PHE A 449 17.68 -2.11 -11.72
N LYS A 450 17.03 -0.97 -11.49
CA LYS A 450 17.60 0.36 -11.74
C LYS A 450 18.25 0.85 -10.44
N ASP A 451 19.50 1.28 -10.53
CA ASP A 451 20.23 1.79 -9.36
C ASP A 451 19.55 3.00 -8.72
N VAL A 452 19.53 2.98 -7.38
CA VAL A 452 19.07 4.10 -6.56
C VAL A 452 20.18 5.16 -6.47
N PRO A 453 19.88 6.46 -6.68
CA PRO A 453 20.87 7.53 -6.59
C PRO A 453 21.61 7.52 -5.24
N GLU A 454 22.91 7.83 -5.26
CA GLU A 454 23.76 7.69 -4.06
C GLU A 454 23.37 8.61 -2.91
N ALA A 455 22.81 9.78 -3.21
CA ALA A 455 22.29 10.73 -2.24
C ALA A 455 20.84 10.42 -1.79
N SER A 456 20.30 9.23 -2.09
CA SER A 456 18.95 8.82 -1.69
C SER A 456 18.91 8.41 -0.22
N PRO A 457 17.98 8.93 0.61
CA PRO A 457 17.77 8.48 1.99
C PRO A 457 17.11 7.09 2.09
N HIS A 458 17.07 6.34 0.99
CA HIS A 458 16.56 4.97 0.89
C HIS A 458 17.60 3.98 0.35
N LYS A 459 18.84 4.42 0.11
CA LYS A 459 20.00 3.55 -0.17
C LYS A 459 20.65 3.15 1.16
N TYR A 460 21.06 1.90 1.32
CA TYR A 460 21.69 1.42 2.55
C TYR A 460 23.20 1.69 2.56
N ASP A 461 23.73 2.10 3.72
CA ASP A 461 25.17 2.30 3.91
C ASP A 461 25.84 1.09 4.60
N GLY A 462 27.10 0.82 4.22
CA GLY A 462 28.01 -0.16 4.81
C GLY A 462 27.40 -1.48 5.30
N LEU A 463 27.08 -1.52 6.61
CA LEU A 463 26.64 -2.71 7.35
C LEU A 463 25.13 -2.79 7.59
N GLU A 464 24.36 -1.74 7.26
CA GLU A 464 22.90 -1.71 7.43
C GLU A 464 22.16 -2.90 6.77
N PRO A 465 22.54 -3.38 5.56
CA PRO A 465 21.91 -4.55 4.95
C PRO A 465 22.05 -5.82 5.81
N GLY A 466 23.18 -5.99 6.49
CA GLY A 466 23.44 -7.11 7.40
C GLY A 466 22.60 -7.04 8.68
N LEU A 467 22.44 -5.84 9.23
CA LEU A 467 21.58 -5.58 10.39
C LEU A 467 20.10 -5.79 10.07
N MET A 468 19.65 -5.39 8.88
CA MET A 468 18.31 -5.71 8.36
C MET A 468 18.12 -7.23 8.22
N MET A 469 19.08 -7.92 7.61
CA MET A 469 19.05 -9.38 7.40
C MET A 469 19.00 -10.17 8.71
N ALA A 470 19.70 -9.71 9.74
CA ALA A 470 19.62 -10.26 11.10
C ALA A 470 18.16 -10.32 11.60
N SER A 471 17.46 -9.18 11.53
CA SER A 471 16.08 -9.05 12.01
C SER A 471 15.08 -9.91 11.21
N ALA A 472 15.30 -10.04 9.90
CA ALA A 472 14.44 -10.84 9.02
C ALA A 472 14.52 -12.35 9.31
N GLY A 473 15.60 -12.83 9.93
CA GLY A 473 15.74 -14.24 10.34
C GLY A 473 14.74 -14.66 11.42
N LEU A 474 14.41 -13.78 12.38
CA LEU A 474 13.49 -14.11 13.47
C LEU A 474 12.05 -14.35 12.98
N VAL A 475 11.60 -13.59 11.98
CA VAL A 475 10.21 -13.66 11.48
C VAL A 475 9.94 -15.00 10.80
N ALA A 476 10.90 -15.50 10.00
CA ALA A 476 10.79 -16.79 9.33
C ALA A 476 10.76 -17.98 10.31
N ALA A 477 11.46 -17.88 11.45
CA ALA A 477 11.46 -18.91 12.49
C ALA A 477 10.20 -18.90 13.37
N GLY A 478 9.53 -17.75 13.51
CA GLY A 478 8.31 -17.63 14.33
C GLY A 478 7.04 -18.19 13.68
N GLY A 479 6.96 -18.23 12.36
CA GLY A 479 5.72 -18.53 11.60
C GLY A 479 5.28 -19.99 11.51
N ARG A 480 5.75 -20.90 12.38
CA ARG A 480 5.41 -22.35 12.36
C ARG A 480 5.08 -22.94 13.73
N ARG A 481 4.25 -22.25 14.53
CA ARG A 481 3.52 -22.82 15.69
C ARG A 481 2.18 -22.13 15.87
N GLY A 482 1.10 -22.91 16.02
CA GLY A 482 -0.29 -22.46 16.06
C GLY A 482 -1.03 -22.94 14.84
#